data_AF-Q7ZZW7-F1
#
_entry.id   AF-Q7ZZW7-F1
#
_cell.length_a   1.000
_cell.length_b   1.000
_cell.length_c   1.000
_cell.angle_alpha   90.00
_cell.angle_beta   90.00
_cell.angle_gamma   90.00
#
_symmetry.space_group_name_H-M   'P 1'
#
loop_
_entity.id
_entity.type
_entity.pdbx_description
1 polymer ?
#
loop_
_entity_poly.entity_id
_entity_poly.type
_entity_poly.pdbx_seq_one_letter_code
_entity_poly.pdbx_strand_id
1 'polypeptide(L)' 'LFSFYLSSNGQQGSEVLFGEIDTSYYTGSIYWIPLSSESYYQVTMDSVTINGQTVACSGGCQAIVDT' A
#
# COMPACT_ATOMS: atom_id res chain seq x y z
N LEU A 1 0.42 -9.62 -12.46
CA LEU A 1 0.45 -8.47 -11.53
C LEU A 1 -0.45 -7.38 -12.09
N PHE A 2 -0.90 -6.46 -11.25
CA PHE A 2 -1.52 -5.20 -11.65
C PHE A 2 -1.05 -4.11 -10.69
N SER A 3 -1.22 -2.85 -11.07
CA SER A 3 -0.90 -1.70 -10.23
C SER A 3 -2.00 -0.66 -10.26
N PHE A 4 -2.13 0.10 -9.17
CA PHE A 4 -3.06 1.21 -9.06
C PHE A 4 -2.29 2.53 -8.88
N TYR A 5 -2.75 3.55 -9.57
CA TYR A 5 -2.44 4.94 -9.25
C TYR A 5 -3.75 5.68 -8.96
N LEU A 6 -3.81 6.39 -7.83
CA LEU A 6 -4.98 7.18 -7.45
C LEU A 6 -4.58 8.66 -7.45
N SER A 7 -5.20 9.44 -8.35
CA SER A 7 -5.01 10.89 -8.39
C SER A 7 -5.59 11.54 -7.12
N SER A 8 -4.90 12.57 -6.63
CA SER A 8 -5.29 13.26 -5.39
C SER A 8 -6.41 14.27 -5.62
N ASN A 9 -7.12 14.63 -4.55
CA ASN A 9 -8.06 15.77 -4.52
C ASN A 9 -9.18 15.72 -5.59
N GLY A 10 -9.60 14.52 -5.99
CA GLY A 10 -10.67 14.34 -6.99
C GLY A 10 -10.26 14.76 -8.41
N GLN A 11 -8.96 14.94 -8.67
CA GLN A 11 -8.46 15.18 -10.03
C GLN A 11 -8.67 13.94 -10.90
N GLN A 12 -8.73 14.13 -12.22
CA GLN A 12 -8.69 13.02 -13.18
C GLN A 12 -7.27 12.44 -13.26
N GLY A 13 -7.15 11.18 -13.67
CA GLY A 13 -5.86 10.52 -13.89
C GLY A 13 -5.60 9.26 -13.06
N SER A 14 -6.54 8.83 -12.21
CA SER A 14 -6.47 7.49 -11.59
C SER A 14 -6.52 6.39 -12.63
N GLU A 15 -5.70 5.36 -12.47
CA GLU A 15 -5.59 4.25 -13.40
C GLU A 15 -5.41 2.90 -12.68
N VAL A 16 -5.89 1.84 -13.34
CA VAL A 16 -5.52 0.46 -13.06
C VAL A 16 -4.76 -0.08 -14.28
N LEU A 17 -3.54 -0.55 -14.06
CA LEU A 17 -2.70 -1.12 -15.11
C LEU A 17 -2.64 -2.64 -14.93
N PHE A 18 -3.02 -3.40 -15.94
CA PHE A 18 -3.00 -4.87 -15.92
C PHE A 18 -1.72 -5.37 -16.58
N GLY A 19 -0.89 -6.08 -15.81
CA GLY A 19 0.36 -6.68 -16.31
C GLY A 19 1.58 -5.75 -16.33
N GLU A 20 1.44 -4.51 -15.89
CA GLU A 20 2.48 -3.48 -15.99
C GLU A 20 2.62 -2.69 -14.69
N ILE A 21 3.77 -2.03 -14.55
CA ILE A 21 4.08 -1.02 -13.54
C ILE A 21 4.66 0.18 -14.29
N ASP A 22 3.98 1.31 -14.31
CA ASP A 22 4.53 2.53 -14.90
C ASP A 22 5.38 3.30 -13.87
N THR A 23 6.66 3.45 -14.18
CA THR A 23 7.65 4.19 -13.37
C THR A 23 7.37 5.68 -13.24
N SER A 24 6.49 6.24 -14.09
CA SER A 24 6.10 7.66 -14.03
C SER A 24 5.26 8.00 -12.78
N TYR A 25 4.58 7.02 -12.18
CA TYR A 25 3.65 7.21 -11.07
C TYR A 25 4.26 7.12 -9.66
N TYR A 26 5.56 6.83 -9.54
CA TYR A 26 6.24 6.77 -8.25
C TYR A 26 7.67 7.29 -8.33
N THR A 27 8.28 7.53 -7.17
CA THR A 27 9.69 7.90 -7.05
C THR A 27 10.42 6.87 -6.21
N GLY A 28 11.73 6.70 -6.43
CA GLY A 28 12.53 5.70 -5.73
C GLY A 28 12.29 4.28 -6.25
N SER A 29 12.32 3.30 -5.35
CA SER A 29 12.18 1.87 -5.69
C SER A 29 10.96 1.25 -5.02
N ILE A 30 10.44 0.20 -5.65
CA ILE A 30 9.33 -0.59 -5.09
C ILE A 30 9.86 -1.51 -4.00
N TYR A 31 9.19 -1.48 -2.85
CA TYR A 31 9.41 -2.42 -1.75
C TYR A 31 8.36 -3.51 -1.79
N TRP A 32 8.78 -4.77 -1.82
CA TRP A 32 7.90 -5.93 -1.84
C TRP A 32 7.62 -6.41 -0.43
N ILE A 33 6.35 -6.43 -0.04
CA ILE A 33 5.88 -6.94 1.25
C ILE A 33 5.14 -8.26 1.00
N PRO A 34 5.52 -9.37 1.66
CA PRO A 34 4.84 -10.64 1.49
C PRO A 34 3.42 -10.58 2.05
N LEU A 35 2.49 -11.29 1.41
CA LEU A 35 1.15 -11.48 1.95
C LEU A 35 1.22 -12.34 3.21
N SER A 36 0.47 -11.97 4.24
CA SER A 36 0.31 -12.77 5.46
C SER A 36 -0.83 -13.79 5.37
N SER A 37 -1.75 -13.60 4.42
CA SER A 37 -2.84 -14.50 4.05
C SER A 37 -3.24 -14.24 2.60
N GLU A 38 -3.64 -15.28 1.85
CA GLU A 38 -4.04 -15.17 0.44
C GLU A 38 -5.56 -14.97 0.24
N SER A 39 -6.30 -14.67 1.30
CA SER A 39 -7.73 -14.35 1.23
C SER A 39 -8.02 -12.92 0.74
N TYR A 40 -7.13 -11.99 1.04
CA TYR A 40 -7.17 -10.58 0.65
C TYR A 40 -5.73 -10.12 0.31
N TYR A 41 -5.56 -8.87 -0.15
CA TYR A 41 -4.24 -8.22 -0.14
C TYR A 41 -3.84 -7.84 1.30
N GLN A 42 -3.68 -8.87 2.14
CA GLN A 42 -3.39 -8.75 3.57
C GLN A 42 -1.88 -8.78 3.82
N VAL A 43 -1.40 -7.81 4.61
CA VAL A 43 0.00 -7.64 4.99
C VAL A 43 0.16 -7.49 6.50
N THR A 44 1.36 -7.78 7.00
CA THR A 44 1.74 -7.47 8.37
C THR A 44 2.17 -6.00 8.48
N MET A 45 1.58 -5.27 9.41
CA MET A 45 1.96 -3.91 9.78
C MET A 45 2.68 -3.96 11.13
N ASP A 46 3.83 -3.30 11.25
CA ASP A 46 4.66 -3.39 12.48
C ASP A 46 4.15 -2.49 13.61
N SER A 47 3.79 -1.25 13.29
CA SER A 47 3.22 -0.29 14.25
C SER A 47 2.65 0.93 13.53
N VAL A 48 1.77 1.68 14.23
CA VAL A 48 1.34 3.02 13.80
C VAL A 48 1.89 4.02 14.80
N THR A 49 2.64 5.01 14.30
CA THR A 49 3.28 6.03 15.15
C THR A 49 2.83 7.45 14.77
N ILE A 50 2.70 8.32 15.77
CA ILE A 50 2.47 9.75 15.61
C ILE A 50 3.53 10.47 16.46
N ASN A 51 4.30 11.38 15.86
CA ASN A 51 5.41 12.08 16.52
C ASN A 51 6.39 11.14 17.24
N GLY A 52 6.67 9.97 16.64
CA GLY A 52 7.57 8.96 17.21
C GLY A 52 6.97 8.11 18.35
N GLN A 53 5.72 8.34 18.74
CA GLN A 53 5.03 7.53 19.74
C GLN A 53 4.08 6.53 19.09
N THR A 54 4.14 5.26 19.51
CA THR A 54 3.20 4.24 19.04
C THR A 54 1.81 4.54 19.56
N VAL A 55 0.85 4.73 18.65
CA VAL A 55 -0.56 5.03 18.97
C VAL A 55 -1.49 3.86 18.70
N ALA A 56 -1.10 2.94 17.83
CA ALA A 56 -1.84 1.72 17.53
C ALA A 56 -0.90 0.63 16.99
N CYS A 57 -1.43 -0.60 16.85
CA CYS A 57 -0.70 -1.73 16.27
C CYS A 57 0.64 -2.01 17.01
N SER A 58 0.66 -1.84 18.35
CA SER A 58 1.87 -2.08 19.13
C SER A 58 2.24 -3.57 19.12
N GLY A 59 3.45 -3.89 18.65
CA GLY A 59 3.87 -5.28 18.46
C GLY A 59 3.32 -5.94 17.19
N GLY A 60 2.75 -5.14 16.29
CA GLY A 60 2.25 -5.58 15.00
C GLY A 60 0.77 -5.93 14.95
N CYS A 61 0.23 -5.91 13.74
CA CYS A 61 -1.16 -6.24 13.42
C CYS A 61 -1.29 -6.62 11.94
N GLN A 62 -2.48 -7.07 11.54
CA GLN A 62 -2.80 -7.36 10.14
C GLN A 62 -3.56 -6.19 9.52
N ALA A 63 -3.22 -5.86 8.27
CA ALA A 63 -3.88 -4.81 7.49
C ALA A 63 -4.22 -5.34 6.10
N ILE A 64 -5.25 -4.78 5.47
CA ILE A 64 -5.65 -5.10 4.10
C ILE A 64 -5.48 -3.84 3.25
N VAL A 65 -4.91 -4.00 2.06
CA VAL A 65 -4.92 -2.95 1.03
C VAL A 65 -6.23 -3.08 0.25
N ASP A 66 -7.15 -2.14 0.47
CA ASP A 66 -8.51 -2.14 -0.06
C ASP A 66 -8.77 -0.84 -0.84
N THR A 67 -8.97 -0.96 -2.15
CA THR A 67 -9.01 0.14 -3.14
C THR A 67 -10.43 0.44 -3.59
#